data_AF-A0A3A4ZEU9-F1
#
_entry.id   AF-A0A3A4ZEU9-F1
#
_cell.length_a   1.000
_cell.length_b   1.000
_cell.length_c   1.000
_cell.angle_alpha   90.00
_cell.angle_beta   90.00
_cell.angle_gamma   90.00
#
_symmetry.space_group_name_H-M   'P 1'
#
loop_
_entity.id
_entity.type
_entity.pdbx_description
1 polymer ?
#
loop_
_entity_poly.entity_id
_entity_poly.type
_entity_poly.pdbx_seq_one_letter_code
_entity_poly.pdbx_strand_id
1 'polypeptide(L)'
;MRATLPAAFFFFFILLADHPLADQAHSAMTPAQSYACEIQSYLIRVVLGLDGDPVTRSQWTTRGISEPLDLVAISHAMKGKGKNELAFMVMDYNIIDLLKVLYHYDPEMNLYKGDFSAVSLYPAPEFVALRLFLIQRIHRKNPLELGAILENQRLLKDPDYTPDPRELEKAGLSKDERHFLVDVIAAQPRIYEYIQCPFLIKSLLEAGALKDEDFTRKKREQASYGSLNLRLISGNEAGEIKIVFLPSFIKEFTFGSGESELSPSGFRATEELSSLAKKLAARITEHTRSLLPGIIQERTKGNQIYISNNISFYLEDERPLAVYFGNVEETMAKVCPQADLAIILLDKNVRLSMHKPKESPLLPPYIFLDVMDIQYDQIAQELDTIVSLLACRLGIRGIPFEH
;
A
#
# COMPACT_ATOMS: atom_id res chain seq x y z
N MET A 1 64.78 -32.11 -18.68
CA MET A 1 64.06 -31.03 -19.41
C MET A 1 62.58 -31.19 -19.13
N ARG A 2 62.01 -30.22 -18.39
CA ARG A 2 60.59 -30.00 -18.04
C ARG A 2 59.77 -31.22 -17.59
N ALA A 3 59.74 -31.37 -16.26
CA ALA A 3 58.78 -32.12 -15.46
C ALA A 3 57.38 -31.49 -15.49
N THR A 4 56.32 -32.28 -15.27
CA THR A 4 55.54 -32.27 -14.00
C THR A 4 54.33 -33.20 -14.08
N LEU A 5 54.12 -33.90 -12.98
CA LEU A 5 52.97 -34.74 -12.61
C LEU A 5 52.42 -34.09 -11.29
N PRO A 6 51.39 -34.65 -10.64
CA PRO A 6 50.04 -34.12 -10.36
C PRO A 6 49.88 -33.40 -8.99
N ALA A 7 48.79 -32.63 -8.79
CA ALA A 7 48.20 -32.25 -7.47
C ALA A 7 47.02 -31.28 -7.74
N ALA A 8 45.79 -31.46 -7.28
CA ALA A 8 45.35 -31.45 -5.88
C ALA A 8 45.88 -30.24 -5.11
N PHE A 9 45.37 -29.03 -5.36
CA PHE A 9 45.45 -27.90 -4.43
C PHE A 9 44.42 -26.84 -4.83
N PHE A 10 43.28 -26.79 -4.14
CA PHE A 10 42.64 -25.55 -3.66
C PHE A 10 41.46 -25.92 -2.76
N PHE A 11 41.79 -26.41 -1.56
CA PHE A 11 40.97 -26.20 -0.37
C PHE A 11 41.55 -24.97 0.32
N PHE A 12 40.88 -23.81 0.20
CA PHE A 12 40.89 -22.71 1.19
C PHE A 12 39.92 -21.63 0.70
N PHE A 13 38.65 -21.73 1.12
CA PHE A 13 37.91 -20.71 1.87
C PHE A 13 36.44 -21.17 1.99
N ILE A 14 36.15 -21.76 3.15
CA ILE A 14 34.85 -21.66 3.80
C ILE A 14 34.76 -20.24 4.38
N LEU A 15 33.54 -19.68 4.38
CA LEU A 15 33.10 -18.35 4.86
C LEU A 15 33.12 -17.23 3.81
N LEU A 16 31.99 -17.04 3.13
CA LEU A 16 31.09 -15.90 3.40
C LEU A 16 29.88 -15.90 2.45
N ALA A 17 28.73 -15.68 3.08
CA ALA A 17 27.53 -15.02 2.56
C ALA A 17 26.67 -15.73 1.50
N ASP A 18 25.58 -16.32 2.02
CA ASP A 18 24.24 -16.19 1.45
C ASP A 18 23.97 -14.75 0.97
N HIS A 19 23.91 -14.58 -0.35
CA HIS A 19 23.22 -13.45 -0.98
C HIS A 19 22.76 -13.89 -2.38
N PRO A 20 21.45 -13.99 -2.65
CA PRO A 20 20.96 -13.94 -4.00
C PRO A 20 20.50 -12.49 -4.27
N LEU A 21 21.44 -11.64 -4.62
CA LEU A 21 21.15 -10.38 -5.30
C LEU A 21 22.04 -10.33 -6.54
N ALA A 22 21.55 -10.90 -7.63
CA ALA A 22 21.82 -10.49 -9.01
C ALA A 22 21.38 -11.62 -9.93
N ASP A 23 20.13 -11.57 -10.40
CA ASP A 23 19.88 -11.86 -11.81
C ASP A 23 18.53 -11.28 -12.26
N GLN A 24 18.57 -10.69 -13.46
CA GLN A 24 17.46 -10.19 -14.31
C GLN A 24 17.16 -8.68 -14.30
N ALA A 25 17.80 -8.00 -15.26
CA ALA A 25 17.39 -6.71 -15.79
C ALA A 25 16.09 -6.82 -16.60
N HIS A 26 14.96 -6.50 -15.98
CA HIS A 26 13.67 -6.22 -16.62
C HIS A 26 13.03 -5.01 -15.94
N SER A 27 12.79 -3.93 -16.72
CA SER A 27 12.17 -2.65 -16.35
C SER A 27 11.73 -2.54 -14.89
N ALA A 28 12.66 -2.13 -14.02
CA ALA A 28 12.42 -2.07 -12.59
C ALA A 28 11.65 -0.78 -12.29
N MET A 29 10.39 -0.91 -11.89
CA MET A 29 9.63 0.19 -11.30
C MET A 29 10.50 0.89 -10.26
N THR A 30 10.47 2.23 -10.24
CA THR A 30 11.09 2.99 -9.16
C THR A 30 10.44 2.62 -7.82
N PRO A 31 11.10 2.90 -6.68
CA PRO A 31 10.48 2.71 -5.36
C PRO A 31 9.10 3.39 -5.26
N ALA A 32 8.99 4.62 -5.75
CA ALA A 32 7.73 5.37 -5.78
C ALA A 32 6.65 4.69 -6.63
N GLN A 33 7.00 4.20 -7.83
CA GLN A 33 6.07 3.45 -8.69
C GLN A 33 5.65 2.11 -8.06
N SER A 34 6.57 1.43 -7.38
CA SER A 34 6.25 0.21 -6.64
C SER A 34 5.25 0.49 -5.52
N TYR A 35 5.44 1.59 -4.79
CA TYR A 35 4.48 2.03 -3.77
C TYR A 35 3.15 2.50 -4.37
N ALA A 36 3.17 3.21 -5.49
CA ALA A 36 1.96 3.58 -6.23
C ALA A 36 1.16 2.33 -6.66
N CYS A 37 1.84 1.23 -7.06
CA CYS A 37 1.17 -0.03 -7.31
C CYS A 37 0.52 -0.64 -6.06
N GLU A 38 1.18 -0.54 -4.90
CA GLU A 38 0.58 -0.98 -3.63
C GLU A 38 -0.67 -0.16 -3.28
N ILE A 39 -0.64 1.16 -3.48
CA ILE A 39 -1.83 2.01 -3.31
C ILE A 39 -2.93 1.61 -4.31
N GLN A 40 -2.56 1.42 -5.57
CA GLN A 40 -3.46 1.00 -6.63
C GLN A 40 -4.12 -0.35 -6.33
N SER A 41 -3.42 -1.25 -5.62
CA SER A 41 -3.98 -2.53 -5.19
C SER A 41 -5.15 -2.37 -4.21
N TYR A 42 -5.13 -1.34 -3.36
CA TYR A 42 -6.27 -1.02 -2.52
C TYR A 42 -7.36 -0.29 -3.34
N LEU A 43 -6.97 0.72 -4.13
CA LEU A 43 -7.91 1.51 -4.93
C LEU A 43 -8.71 0.63 -5.90
N ILE A 44 -8.08 -0.38 -6.53
CA ILE A 44 -8.78 -1.27 -7.45
C ILE A 44 -9.90 -2.03 -6.74
N ARG A 45 -9.72 -2.42 -5.48
CA ARG A 45 -10.77 -3.06 -4.67
C ARG A 45 -11.95 -2.12 -4.47
N VAL A 46 -11.69 -0.85 -4.20
CA VAL A 46 -12.73 0.18 -4.05
C VAL A 46 -13.50 0.36 -5.35
N VAL A 47 -12.82 0.58 -6.47
CA VAL A 47 -13.50 0.88 -7.76
C VAL A 47 -14.11 -0.34 -8.44
N LEU A 48 -13.80 -1.55 -7.97
CA LEU A 48 -14.50 -2.80 -8.30
C LEU A 48 -15.65 -3.12 -7.31
N GLY A 49 -15.87 -2.28 -6.29
CA GLY A 49 -16.97 -2.40 -5.33
C GLY A 49 -16.76 -3.45 -4.22
N LEU A 50 -15.52 -3.89 -4.00
CA LEU A 50 -15.16 -4.85 -2.95
C LEU A 50 -14.87 -4.16 -1.61
N ASP A 51 -14.37 -2.92 -1.66
CA ASP A 51 -14.04 -2.11 -0.49
C ASP A 51 -14.55 -0.67 -0.65
N GLY A 52 -14.23 0.21 0.31
CA GLY A 52 -14.65 1.61 0.33
C GLY A 52 -16.08 1.80 0.84
N ASP A 53 -16.67 2.97 0.60
CA ASP A 53 -17.98 3.36 1.15
C ASP A 53 -19.09 2.38 0.73
N PRO A 54 -19.76 1.68 1.68
CA PRO A 54 -20.87 0.78 1.37
C PRO A 54 -21.98 1.41 0.50
N VAL A 55 -22.18 2.73 0.59
CA VAL A 55 -23.20 3.45 -0.19
C VAL A 55 -22.87 3.46 -1.68
N THR A 56 -21.59 3.54 -2.05
CA THR A 56 -21.14 3.66 -3.45
C THR A 56 -20.73 2.33 -4.08
N ARG A 57 -20.44 1.28 -3.27
CA ARG A 57 -19.99 -0.04 -3.76
C ARG A 57 -20.85 -0.63 -4.88
N SER A 58 -22.16 -0.65 -4.70
CA SER A 58 -23.08 -1.21 -5.71
C SER A 58 -23.01 -0.47 -7.05
N GLN A 59 -22.84 0.85 -7.01
CA GLN A 59 -22.62 1.66 -8.19
C GLN A 59 -21.26 1.35 -8.82
N TRP A 60 -20.21 1.19 -8.03
CA TRP A 60 -18.89 0.80 -8.53
C TRP A 60 -18.90 -0.59 -9.20
N THR A 61 -19.73 -1.53 -8.76
CA THR A 61 -19.81 -2.85 -9.43
C THR A 61 -20.49 -2.82 -10.81
N THR A 62 -21.30 -1.81 -11.09
CA THR A 62 -22.20 -1.79 -12.27
C THR A 62 -21.95 -0.62 -13.21
N ARG A 63 -21.33 0.48 -12.74
CA ARG A 63 -21.12 1.69 -13.54
C ARG A 63 -20.17 1.42 -14.70
N GLY A 64 -20.65 1.66 -15.91
CA GLY A 64 -19.92 1.49 -17.16
C GLY A 64 -19.88 0.04 -17.67
N ILE A 65 -20.59 -0.90 -17.04
CA ILE A 65 -20.48 -2.33 -17.38
C ILE A 65 -20.91 -2.66 -18.80
N SER A 66 -21.85 -1.90 -19.36
CA SER A 66 -22.35 -2.05 -20.73
C SER A 66 -21.59 -1.22 -21.76
N GLU A 67 -20.64 -0.40 -21.33
CA GLU A 67 -19.88 0.47 -22.22
C GLU A 67 -18.89 -0.36 -23.05
N PRO A 68 -18.69 -0.03 -24.33
CA PRO A 68 -17.73 -0.74 -25.17
C PRO A 68 -16.30 -0.54 -24.66
N LEU A 69 -15.46 -1.57 -24.83
CA LEU A 69 -14.03 -1.49 -24.56
C LEU A 69 -13.33 -0.79 -25.72
N ASP A 70 -13.40 0.54 -25.73
CA ASP A 70 -12.79 1.42 -26.74
C ASP A 70 -12.05 2.57 -26.03
N LEU A 71 -10.71 2.51 -26.05
CA LEU A 71 -9.88 3.49 -25.37
C LEU A 71 -10.04 4.91 -25.93
N VAL A 72 -10.26 5.05 -27.24
CA VAL A 72 -10.43 6.36 -27.89
C VAL A 72 -11.73 6.99 -27.45
N ALA A 73 -12.82 6.21 -27.44
CA ALA A 73 -14.12 6.68 -26.96
C ALA A 73 -14.08 7.06 -25.47
N ILE A 74 -13.47 6.23 -24.63
CA ILE A 74 -13.30 6.51 -23.19
C ILE A 74 -12.48 7.80 -22.99
N SER A 75 -11.33 7.92 -23.68
CA SER A 75 -10.48 9.11 -23.60
C SER A 75 -11.22 10.38 -24.05
N HIS A 76 -12.01 10.28 -25.13
CA HIS A 76 -12.83 11.40 -25.59
C HIS A 76 -13.90 11.81 -24.57
N ALA A 77 -14.59 10.85 -23.97
CA ALA A 77 -15.60 11.16 -22.95
C ALA A 77 -14.99 11.69 -21.64
N MET A 78 -13.73 11.37 -21.34
CA MET A 78 -13.01 11.92 -20.18
C MET A 78 -12.36 13.29 -20.42
N LYS A 79 -11.86 13.57 -21.64
CA LYS A 79 -11.07 14.78 -21.93
C LYS A 79 -11.73 15.75 -22.92
N GLY A 80 -12.70 15.28 -23.70
CA GLY A 80 -13.27 15.97 -24.85
C GLY A 80 -14.25 17.10 -24.52
N LYS A 81 -14.80 17.73 -25.56
CA LYS A 81 -15.86 18.74 -25.42
C LYS A 81 -17.19 18.03 -25.14
N GLY A 82 -17.82 18.32 -23.99
CA GLY A 82 -19.02 17.61 -23.53
C GLY A 82 -18.72 16.38 -22.66
N LYS A 83 -17.68 16.48 -21.82
CA LYS A 83 -17.21 15.42 -20.93
C LYS A 83 -18.36 14.74 -20.18
N ASN A 84 -18.24 13.42 -20.04
CA ASN A 84 -19.18 12.59 -19.31
C ASN A 84 -18.42 11.50 -18.54
N GLU A 85 -17.52 11.92 -17.65
CA GLU A 85 -16.74 11.02 -16.78
C GLU A 85 -17.65 10.11 -15.94
N LEU A 86 -18.85 10.60 -15.62
CA LEU A 86 -19.86 9.89 -14.84
C LEU A 86 -20.46 8.69 -15.57
N ALA A 87 -20.27 8.55 -16.88
CA ALA A 87 -20.63 7.32 -17.59
C ALA A 87 -19.81 6.13 -17.08
N PHE A 88 -18.55 6.36 -16.69
CA PHE A 88 -17.62 5.30 -16.32
C PHE A 88 -17.26 5.29 -14.84
N MET A 89 -17.33 6.44 -14.17
CA MET A 89 -16.88 6.62 -12.80
C MET A 89 -18.04 6.96 -11.86
N VAL A 90 -17.90 6.59 -10.59
CA VAL A 90 -18.79 7.06 -9.52
C VAL A 90 -18.15 8.29 -8.87
N MET A 91 -18.96 9.31 -8.58
CA MET A 91 -18.52 10.44 -7.76
C MET A 91 -18.43 10.00 -6.31
N ASP A 92 -17.28 9.46 -5.94
CA ASP A 92 -16.95 9.08 -4.59
C ASP A 92 -15.98 10.13 -4.01
N TYR A 93 -16.50 11.01 -3.16
CA TYR A 93 -15.67 12.06 -2.55
C TYR A 93 -14.66 11.49 -1.55
N ASN A 94 -14.91 10.28 -1.03
CA ASN A 94 -14.08 9.67 0.01
C ASN A 94 -12.74 9.16 -0.54
N ILE A 95 -12.63 8.90 -1.84
CA ILE A 95 -11.38 8.42 -2.47
C ILE A 95 -10.46 9.55 -2.94
N ILE A 96 -10.90 10.81 -2.89
CA ILE A 96 -10.17 11.94 -3.47
C ILE A 96 -8.77 12.08 -2.88
N ASP A 97 -8.65 12.05 -1.55
CA ASP A 97 -7.36 12.25 -0.90
C ASP A 97 -6.44 11.04 -1.08
N LEU A 98 -6.98 9.81 -1.15
CA LEU A 98 -6.23 8.62 -1.56
C LEU A 98 -5.66 8.76 -2.98
N LEU A 99 -6.43 9.29 -3.93
CA LEU A 99 -5.96 9.56 -5.29
C LEU A 99 -4.84 10.61 -5.31
N LYS A 100 -4.90 11.64 -4.45
CA LYS A 100 -3.81 12.62 -4.34
C LYS A 100 -2.52 11.99 -3.83
N VAL A 101 -2.60 11.03 -2.90
CA VAL A 101 -1.44 10.25 -2.46
C VAL A 101 -0.91 9.41 -3.62
N LEU A 102 -1.78 8.68 -4.32
CA LEU A 102 -1.40 7.88 -5.49
C LEU A 102 -0.66 8.72 -6.55
N TYR A 103 -1.20 9.89 -6.92
CA TYR A 103 -0.63 10.76 -7.94
C TYR A 103 0.62 11.51 -7.48
N HIS A 104 0.85 11.61 -6.17
CA HIS A 104 2.12 12.09 -5.64
C HIS A 104 3.26 11.11 -5.99
N TYR A 105 3.02 9.81 -5.84
CA TYR A 105 4.02 8.77 -6.13
C TYR A 105 4.10 8.37 -7.61
N ASP A 106 2.99 8.47 -8.34
CA ASP A 106 2.98 8.34 -9.80
C ASP A 106 2.03 9.35 -10.48
N PRO A 107 2.57 10.50 -10.92
CA PRO A 107 1.80 11.53 -11.63
C PRO A 107 1.20 11.04 -12.95
N GLU A 108 1.76 10.01 -13.59
CA GLU A 108 1.26 9.52 -14.88
C GLU A 108 -0.07 8.76 -14.75
N MET A 109 -0.46 8.40 -13.52
CA MET A 109 -1.77 7.81 -13.24
C MET A 109 -2.90 8.85 -13.24
N ASN A 110 -2.56 10.14 -13.25
CA ASN A 110 -3.50 11.24 -13.31
C ASN A 110 -4.09 11.43 -14.74
N LEU A 111 -5.31 11.96 -14.84
CA LEU A 111 -5.95 12.31 -16.12
C LEU A 111 -5.02 13.08 -17.08
N TYR A 112 -4.25 14.02 -16.53
CA TYR A 112 -3.34 14.87 -17.28
C TYR A 112 -1.86 14.45 -17.16
N LYS A 113 -1.59 13.23 -16.68
CA LYS A 113 -0.26 12.60 -16.63
C LYS A 113 0.85 13.47 -16.00
N GLY A 114 0.49 14.38 -15.07
CA GLY A 114 1.43 15.31 -14.43
C GLY A 114 1.69 16.62 -15.19
N ASP A 115 1.13 16.80 -16.38
CA ASP A 115 1.38 17.97 -17.25
C ASP A 115 0.64 19.25 -16.81
N PHE A 116 -0.29 19.16 -15.86
CA PHE A 116 -1.07 20.29 -15.35
C PHE A 116 -0.72 20.62 -13.90
N SER A 117 -0.61 21.92 -13.59
CA SER A 117 -0.34 22.41 -12.23
C SER A 117 -1.44 22.06 -11.22
N ALA A 118 -2.66 21.76 -11.68
CA ALA A 118 -3.74 21.23 -10.87
C ALA A 118 -3.85 19.72 -11.05
N VAL A 119 -3.73 18.97 -9.94
CA VAL A 119 -3.95 17.52 -9.91
C VAL A 119 -5.42 17.25 -10.20
N SER A 120 -5.72 16.63 -11.35
CA SER A 120 -7.08 16.19 -11.66
C SER A 120 -7.53 15.17 -10.61
N LEU A 121 -8.80 15.21 -10.21
CA LEU A 121 -9.37 14.18 -9.35
C LEU A 121 -9.63 12.87 -10.10
N TYR A 122 -9.51 12.87 -11.43
CA TYR A 122 -9.76 11.70 -12.26
C TYR A 122 -8.45 10.99 -12.64
N PRO A 123 -8.48 9.65 -12.73
CA PRO A 123 -7.35 8.88 -13.23
C PRO A 123 -7.18 9.04 -14.75
N ALA A 124 -6.05 8.56 -15.27
CA ALA A 124 -5.83 8.49 -16.71
C ALA A 124 -6.86 7.57 -17.39
N PRO A 125 -7.26 7.84 -18.65
CA PRO A 125 -8.25 7.03 -19.36
C PRO A 125 -7.89 5.55 -19.43
N GLU A 126 -6.61 5.23 -19.48
CA GLU A 126 -6.08 3.88 -19.52
C GLU A 126 -6.46 3.08 -18.25
N PHE A 127 -6.43 3.72 -17.06
CA PHE A 127 -6.84 3.08 -15.81
C PHE A 127 -8.37 2.93 -15.71
N VAL A 128 -9.14 3.87 -16.27
CA VAL A 128 -10.60 3.72 -16.38
C VAL A 128 -10.95 2.59 -17.33
N ALA A 129 -10.27 2.52 -18.48
CA ALA A 129 -10.42 1.46 -19.47
C ALA A 129 -10.12 0.07 -18.86
N LEU A 130 -9.02 -0.05 -18.12
CA LEU A 130 -8.72 -1.28 -17.36
C LEU A 130 -9.81 -1.64 -16.36
N ARG A 131 -10.33 -0.67 -15.60
CA ARG A 131 -11.45 -0.92 -14.68
C ARG A 131 -12.66 -1.48 -15.44
N LEU A 132 -13.06 -0.87 -16.55
CA LEU A 132 -14.21 -1.33 -17.35
C LEU A 132 -14.01 -2.76 -17.87
N PHE A 133 -12.80 -3.06 -18.34
CA PHE A 133 -12.44 -4.41 -18.73
C PHE A 133 -12.56 -5.40 -17.57
N LEU A 134 -12.02 -5.05 -16.39
CA LEU A 134 -12.08 -5.90 -15.20
C LEU A 134 -13.52 -6.15 -14.72
N ILE A 135 -14.38 -5.12 -14.64
CA ILE A 135 -15.78 -5.31 -14.20
C ILE A 135 -16.55 -6.22 -15.18
N GLN A 136 -16.33 -6.06 -16.49
CA GLN A 136 -17.00 -6.89 -17.49
C GLN A 136 -16.58 -8.36 -17.36
N ARG A 137 -15.30 -8.61 -17.10
CA ARG A 137 -14.78 -9.97 -16.91
C ARG A 137 -15.30 -10.63 -15.64
N ILE A 138 -15.29 -9.90 -14.52
CA ILE A 138 -15.84 -10.38 -13.25
C ILE A 138 -17.32 -10.74 -13.42
N HIS A 139 -18.10 -9.90 -14.11
CA HIS A 139 -19.51 -10.15 -14.35
C HIS A 139 -19.77 -11.35 -15.26
N ARG A 140 -18.96 -11.53 -16.31
CA ARG A 140 -19.02 -12.71 -17.19
C ARG A 140 -18.47 -13.99 -16.53
N LYS A 141 -17.90 -13.90 -15.33
CA LYS A 141 -17.21 -15.00 -14.63
C LYS A 141 -16.14 -15.65 -15.50
N ASN A 142 -15.44 -14.82 -16.28
CA ASN A 142 -14.37 -15.25 -17.16
C ASN A 142 -13.05 -14.66 -16.64
N PRO A 143 -12.36 -15.32 -15.69
CA PRO A 143 -11.09 -14.82 -15.17
C PRO A 143 -9.97 -14.89 -16.20
N LEU A 144 -8.93 -14.07 -16.07
CA LEU A 144 -7.72 -14.14 -16.91
C LEU A 144 -6.70 -15.15 -16.38
N GLU A 145 -5.97 -15.78 -17.30
CA GLU A 145 -4.77 -16.59 -16.99
C GLU A 145 -3.53 -15.72 -17.19
N LEU A 146 -3.23 -14.89 -16.18
CA LEU A 146 -2.17 -13.89 -16.24
C LEU A 146 -0.78 -14.52 -16.42
N GLY A 147 -0.57 -15.73 -15.90
CA GLY A 147 0.66 -16.50 -16.14
C GLY A 147 0.90 -16.74 -17.62
N ALA A 148 -0.12 -17.16 -18.37
CA ALA A 148 -0.02 -17.37 -19.81
C ALA A 148 0.30 -16.07 -20.59
N ILE A 149 -0.26 -14.94 -20.14
CA ILE A 149 0.02 -13.62 -20.72
C ILE A 149 1.48 -13.22 -20.49
N LEU A 150 1.99 -13.40 -19.28
CA LEU A 150 3.36 -12.97 -18.92
C LEU A 150 4.44 -13.93 -19.44
N GLU A 151 4.11 -15.21 -19.66
CA GLU A 151 4.96 -16.18 -20.36
C GLU A 151 5.19 -15.79 -21.83
N ASN A 152 4.17 -15.24 -22.50
CA ASN A 152 4.28 -14.72 -23.87
C ASN A 152 4.03 -13.21 -23.91
N GLN A 153 5.04 -12.42 -23.50
CA GLN A 153 4.92 -10.96 -23.42
C GLN A 153 4.51 -10.29 -24.74
N ARG A 154 4.78 -10.93 -25.89
CA ARG A 154 4.41 -10.42 -27.23
C ARG A 154 2.90 -10.28 -27.38
N LEU A 155 2.12 -11.06 -26.63
CA LEU A 155 0.66 -11.00 -26.65
C LEU A 155 0.15 -9.58 -26.39
N LEU A 156 0.82 -8.83 -25.51
CA LEU A 156 0.44 -7.47 -25.12
C LEU A 156 1.47 -6.39 -25.49
N LYS A 157 2.75 -6.72 -25.67
CA LYS A 157 3.81 -5.73 -25.97
C LYS A 157 4.06 -5.51 -27.47
N ASP A 158 3.63 -6.43 -28.32
CA ASP A 158 3.88 -6.39 -29.77
C ASP A 158 2.54 -6.19 -30.50
N PRO A 159 2.22 -4.96 -30.94
CA PRO A 159 0.97 -4.68 -31.63
C PRO A 159 0.79 -5.48 -32.93
N ASP A 160 1.90 -5.77 -33.61
CA ASP A 160 1.92 -6.49 -34.90
C ASP A 160 1.87 -8.02 -34.72
N TYR A 161 2.04 -8.51 -33.49
CA TYR A 161 1.92 -9.93 -33.20
C TYR A 161 0.51 -10.44 -33.53
N THR A 162 0.44 -11.55 -34.27
CA THR A 162 -0.83 -12.23 -34.57
C THR A 162 -0.88 -13.53 -33.77
N PRO A 163 -1.54 -13.56 -32.60
CA PRO A 163 -1.58 -14.75 -31.76
C PRO A 163 -2.43 -15.85 -32.40
N ASP A 164 -1.99 -17.10 -32.23
CA ASP A 164 -2.79 -18.28 -32.58
C ASP A 164 -4.03 -18.36 -31.66
N PRO A 165 -5.21 -18.82 -32.13
CA PRO A 165 -6.39 -18.96 -31.28
C PRO A 165 -6.14 -19.74 -29.98
N ARG A 166 -5.22 -20.71 -29.96
CA ARG A 166 -4.87 -21.46 -28.74
C ARG A 166 -4.14 -20.62 -27.70
N GLU A 167 -3.35 -19.64 -28.13
CA GLU A 167 -2.67 -18.72 -27.21
C GLU A 167 -3.66 -17.79 -26.52
N LEU A 168 -4.62 -17.28 -27.30
CA LEU A 168 -5.72 -16.46 -26.79
C LEU A 168 -6.61 -17.26 -25.82
N GLU A 169 -6.97 -18.49 -26.18
CA GLU A 169 -7.71 -19.40 -25.31
C GLU A 169 -6.95 -19.67 -24.00
N LYS A 170 -5.65 -19.98 -24.07
CA LYS A 170 -4.80 -20.20 -22.89
C LYS A 170 -4.74 -18.96 -21.98
N ALA A 171 -4.70 -17.76 -22.55
CA ALA A 171 -4.72 -16.50 -21.79
C ALA A 171 -6.11 -16.11 -21.26
N GLY A 172 -7.17 -16.82 -21.68
CA GLY A 172 -8.55 -16.46 -21.41
C GLY A 172 -8.99 -15.17 -22.13
N LEU A 173 -8.34 -14.78 -23.22
CA LEU A 173 -8.61 -13.54 -23.97
C LEU A 173 -9.34 -13.83 -25.28
N SER A 174 -10.29 -12.96 -25.64
CA SER A 174 -10.75 -12.84 -27.03
C SER A 174 -9.79 -11.97 -27.85
N LYS A 175 -9.97 -11.99 -29.18
CA LYS A 175 -9.18 -11.13 -30.09
C LYS A 175 -9.40 -9.64 -29.79
N ASP A 176 -10.65 -9.26 -29.54
CA ASP A 176 -11.01 -7.86 -29.28
C ASP A 176 -10.49 -7.39 -27.92
N GLU A 177 -10.57 -8.22 -26.89
CA GLU A 177 -9.96 -7.91 -25.58
C GLU A 177 -8.44 -7.79 -25.67
N ARG A 178 -7.78 -8.65 -26.47
CA ARG A 178 -6.33 -8.54 -26.69
C ARG A 178 -5.98 -7.24 -27.41
N HIS A 179 -6.71 -6.87 -28.45
CA HIS A 179 -6.49 -5.61 -29.16
C HIS A 179 -6.67 -4.40 -28.23
N PHE A 180 -7.75 -4.39 -27.45
CA PHE A 180 -8.00 -3.37 -26.45
C PHE A 180 -6.87 -3.26 -25.41
N LEU A 181 -6.38 -4.37 -24.87
CA LEU A 181 -5.28 -4.35 -23.89
C LEU A 181 -3.97 -3.88 -24.51
N VAL A 182 -3.69 -4.23 -25.76
CA VAL A 182 -2.54 -3.72 -26.52
C VAL A 182 -2.64 -2.20 -26.66
N ASP A 183 -3.80 -1.65 -27.02
CA ASP A 183 -3.99 -0.20 -27.15
C ASP A 183 -3.80 0.51 -25.80
N VAL A 184 -4.33 -0.06 -24.72
CA VAL A 184 -4.16 0.45 -23.35
C VAL A 184 -2.68 0.46 -22.95
N ILE A 185 -1.94 -0.60 -23.21
CA ILE A 185 -0.52 -0.70 -22.88
C ILE A 185 0.33 0.19 -23.79
N ALA A 186 -0.02 0.33 -25.06
CA ALA A 186 0.66 1.26 -25.96
C ALA A 186 0.47 2.73 -25.51
N ALA A 187 -0.71 3.09 -25.03
CA ALA A 187 -1.01 4.43 -24.52
C ALA A 187 -0.41 4.71 -23.13
N GLN A 188 -0.28 3.67 -22.29
CA GLN A 188 0.39 3.75 -21.01
C GLN A 188 1.22 2.47 -20.72
N PRO A 189 2.49 2.42 -21.19
CA PRO A 189 3.36 1.24 -21.08
C PRO A 189 3.56 0.73 -19.65
N ARG A 190 3.51 1.65 -18.66
CA ARG A 190 3.71 1.33 -17.25
C ARG A 190 2.67 0.36 -16.68
N ILE A 191 1.48 0.28 -17.28
CA ILE A 191 0.46 -0.71 -16.90
C ILE A 191 1.02 -2.13 -16.97
N TYR A 192 1.89 -2.43 -17.95
CA TYR A 192 2.50 -3.75 -18.07
C TYR A 192 3.42 -4.08 -16.88
N GLU A 193 4.04 -3.09 -16.26
CA GLU A 193 4.86 -3.28 -15.06
C GLU A 193 3.96 -3.50 -13.83
N TYR A 194 2.86 -2.75 -13.73
CA TYR A 194 1.91 -2.86 -12.62
C TYR A 194 1.21 -4.21 -12.55
N ILE A 195 0.86 -4.82 -13.68
CA ILE A 195 0.26 -6.17 -13.69
C ILE A 195 1.21 -7.26 -13.17
N GLN A 196 2.49 -6.96 -12.92
CA GLN A 196 3.46 -7.90 -12.32
C GLN A 196 3.61 -7.72 -10.81
N CYS A 197 3.05 -6.64 -10.25
CA CYS A 197 3.21 -6.28 -8.85
C CYS A 197 2.36 -7.21 -7.95
N PRO A 198 2.99 -7.86 -6.94
CA PRO A 198 2.33 -8.87 -6.12
C PRO A 198 1.03 -8.41 -5.47
N PHE A 199 1.01 -7.21 -4.88
CA PHE A 199 -0.16 -6.66 -4.20
C PHE A 199 -1.35 -6.45 -5.13
N LEU A 200 -1.12 -5.95 -6.34
CA LEU A 200 -2.16 -5.79 -7.35
C LEU A 200 -2.72 -7.15 -7.80
N ILE A 201 -1.84 -8.12 -8.07
CA ILE A 201 -2.25 -9.49 -8.45
C ILE A 201 -3.10 -10.13 -7.34
N LYS A 202 -2.68 -10.03 -6.06
CA LYS A 202 -3.48 -10.51 -4.91
C LYS A 202 -4.88 -9.90 -4.93
N SER A 203 -4.98 -8.58 -5.12
CA SER A 203 -6.25 -7.87 -5.13
C SER A 203 -7.15 -8.26 -6.31
N LEU A 204 -6.57 -8.44 -7.51
CA LEU A 204 -7.32 -8.87 -8.70
C LEU A 204 -7.74 -10.35 -8.63
N LEU A 205 -6.93 -11.20 -8.00
CA LEU A 205 -7.28 -12.60 -7.72
C LEU A 205 -8.45 -12.68 -6.74
N GLU A 206 -8.39 -11.94 -5.62
CA GLU A 206 -9.49 -11.86 -4.65
C GLU A 206 -10.77 -11.25 -5.24
N ALA A 207 -10.65 -10.39 -6.25
CA ALA A 207 -11.77 -9.84 -7.00
C ALA A 207 -12.43 -10.85 -7.97
N GLY A 208 -11.80 -12.00 -8.22
CA GLY A 208 -12.24 -12.97 -9.23
C GLY A 208 -11.94 -12.55 -10.67
N ALA A 209 -11.07 -11.56 -10.87
CA ALA A 209 -10.63 -11.14 -12.20
C ALA A 209 -9.53 -12.04 -12.78
N LEU A 210 -8.77 -12.72 -11.92
CA LEU A 210 -7.70 -13.65 -12.29
C LEU A 210 -8.04 -15.09 -11.88
N LYS A 211 -7.51 -16.06 -12.61
CA LYS A 211 -7.65 -17.48 -12.31
C LYS A 211 -6.68 -17.85 -11.18
N ASP A 212 -7.11 -18.70 -10.24
CA ASP A 212 -6.20 -19.27 -9.21
C ASP A 212 -5.32 -20.34 -9.86
N GLU A 213 -4.22 -19.88 -10.45
CA GLU A 213 -3.16 -20.68 -11.06
C GLU A 213 -1.83 -20.51 -10.29
N ASP A 214 -0.88 -21.41 -10.52
CA ASP A 214 0.40 -21.45 -9.79
C ASP A 214 1.14 -20.11 -9.81
N PHE A 215 1.10 -19.38 -10.94
CA PHE A 215 1.68 -18.05 -11.06
C PHE A 215 1.04 -17.06 -10.06
N THR A 216 -0.30 -16.95 -10.09
CA THR A 216 -1.04 -16.02 -9.22
C THR A 216 -0.93 -16.40 -7.74
N ARG A 217 -0.86 -17.71 -7.41
CA ARG A 217 -0.67 -18.20 -6.05
C ARG A 217 0.69 -17.78 -5.48
N LYS A 218 1.77 -17.97 -6.25
CA LYS A 218 3.12 -17.50 -5.89
C LYS A 218 3.16 -15.99 -5.69
N LYS A 219 2.50 -15.23 -6.58
CA LYS A 219 2.42 -13.76 -6.46
C LYS A 219 1.61 -13.32 -5.24
N ARG A 220 0.52 -14.02 -4.90
CA ARG A 220 -0.24 -13.78 -3.66
C ARG A 220 0.63 -14.00 -2.42
N GLU A 221 1.46 -15.04 -2.39
CA GLU A 221 2.39 -15.30 -1.29
C GLU A 221 3.48 -14.22 -1.18
N GLN A 222 3.93 -13.67 -2.31
CA GLN A 222 4.87 -12.54 -2.37
C GLN A 222 4.25 -11.20 -1.98
N ALA A 223 2.92 -11.07 -1.95
CA ALA A 223 2.20 -9.84 -1.64
C ALA A 223 2.19 -9.56 -0.14
N SER A 224 3.37 -9.35 0.43
CA SER A 224 3.54 -9.03 1.84
C SER A 224 4.78 -8.23 2.13
N TYR A 225 4.74 -7.51 3.24
CA TYR A 225 5.87 -6.75 3.75
C TYR A 225 6.87 -7.66 4.46
N GLY A 226 8.16 -7.40 4.25
CA GLY A 226 9.23 -7.99 5.07
C GLY A 226 9.33 -7.30 6.43
N SER A 227 10.25 -7.78 7.27
CA SER A 227 10.63 -7.06 8.48
C SER A 227 11.30 -5.74 8.12
N LEU A 228 10.87 -4.65 8.74
CA LEU A 228 11.46 -3.32 8.54
C LEU A 228 12.20 -2.87 9.81
N ASN A 229 13.17 -1.98 9.65
CA ASN A 229 13.92 -1.45 10.79
C ASN A 229 13.14 -0.28 11.42
N LEU A 230 12.41 -0.59 12.48
CA LEU A 230 11.67 0.42 13.23
C LEU A 230 12.62 1.24 14.10
N ARG A 231 12.70 2.56 13.88
CA ARG A 231 13.55 3.46 14.66
C ARG A 231 12.88 3.82 15.99
N LEU A 232 13.59 3.67 17.11
CA LEU A 232 13.15 4.20 18.41
C LEU A 232 13.17 5.73 18.37
N ILE A 233 12.02 6.37 18.59
CA ILE A 233 11.89 7.83 18.57
C ILE A 233 11.67 8.43 19.96
N SER A 234 11.20 7.64 20.93
CA SER A 234 10.99 8.04 22.33
C SER A 234 10.89 6.82 23.24
N GLY A 235 11.28 6.94 24.50
CA GLY A 235 11.27 5.84 25.48
C GLY A 235 12.60 5.09 25.56
N ASN A 236 12.54 3.79 25.86
CA ASN A 236 13.71 2.92 26.08
C ASN A 236 13.53 1.58 25.35
N GLU A 237 14.54 1.04 24.68
CA GLU A 237 14.43 -0.27 24.01
C GLU A 237 13.95 -1.40 24.95
N ALA A 238 14.24 -1.31 26.24
CA ALA A 238 13.79 -2.24 27.28
C ALA A 238 12.39 -1.93 27.85
N GLY A 239 11.63 -1.03 27.22
CA GLY A 239 10.26 -0.69 27.62
C GLY A 239 9.34 -1.90 27.57
N GLU A 240 8.43 -2.00 28.54
CA GLU A 240 7.46 -3.10 28.66
C GLU A 240 6.37 -3.03 27.59
N ILE A 241 5.98 -1.81 27.19
CA ILE A 241 4.99 -1.57 26.16
C ILE A 241 5.64 -0.95 24.93
N LYS A 242 5.38 -1.52 23.76
CA LYS A 242 5.90 -1.06 22.48
C LYS A 242 4.76 -0.56 21.59
N ILE A 243 4.77 0.73 21.31
CA ILE A 243 3.87 1.39 20.38
C ILE A 243 4.64 1.69 19.10
N VAL A 244 4.10 1.25 17.96
CA VAL A 244 4.72 1.44 16.65
C VAL A 244 3.86 2.37 15.82
N PHE A 245 4.47 3.37 15.19
CA PHE A 245 3.84 4.25 14.22
C PHE A 245 4.16 3.76 12.81
N LEU A 246 3.12 3.45 12.04
CA LEU A 246 3.19 2.92 10.68
C LEU A 246 2.61 3.96 9.71
N PRO A 247 3.45 4.73 9.01
CA PRO A 247 2.98 5.67 8.00
C PRO A 247 2.38 4.91 6.81
N SER A 248 1.13 5.22 6.47
CA SER A 248 0.41 4.55 5.41
C SER A 248 -0.46 5.50 4.60
N PHE A 249 -0.51 5.31 3.28
CA PHE A 249 -1.21 6.21 2.35
C PHE A 249 -0.94 7.69 2.68
N ILE A 250 0.35 8.02 2.74
CA ILE A 250 0.89 9.27 3.27
C ILE A 250 1.89 9.86 2.27
N LYS A 251 2.06 11.19 2.22
CA LYS A 251 2.97 11.86 1.26
C LYS A 251 4.30 12.28 1.88
N GLU A 252 4.44 12.10 3.18
CA GLU A 252 5.53 12.62 4.00
C GLU A 252 6.85 11.82 3.86
N PHE A 253 7.17 11.40 2.63
CA PHE A 253 8.43 10.77 2.21
C PHE A 253 8.95 11.39 0.92
N THR A 254 10.25 11.72 0.88
CA THR A 254 10.94 12.07 -0.37
C THR A 254 11.49 10.82 -1.05
N PHE A 255 11.65 10.88 -2.38
CA PHE A 255 12.13 9.78 -3.22
C PHE A 255 12.75 10.33 -4.52
N GLY A 256 13.60 9.53 -5.17
CA GLY A 256 14.20 9.86 -6.48
C GLY A 256 15.70 10.15 -6.43
N SER A 257 16.34 10.18 -7.61
CA SER A 257 17.80 10.18 -7.77
C SER A 257 18.53 11.46 -7.33
N GLY A 258 17.81 12.51 -6.94
CA GLY A 258 18.36 13.79 -6.47
C GLY A 258 18.54 13.87 -4.95
N GLU A 259 18.05 12.88 -4.21
CA GLU A 259 18.05 12.89 -2.74
C GLU A 259 19.34 12.28 -2.20
N SER A 260 20.08 13.04 -1.39
CA SER A 260 21.44 12.68 -0.95
C SER A 260 21.49 11.56 0.10
N GLU A 261 20.37 11.21 0.74
CA GLU A 261 20.31 10.21 1.82
C GLU A 261 18.97 9.45 1.80
N LEU A 262 18.80 8.54 0.83
CA LEU A 262 17.66 7.61 0.81
C LEU A 262 17.94 6.37 1.66
N SER A 263 16.89 5.79 2.25
CA SER A 263 16.91 4.47 2.87
C SER A 263 17.20 3.36 1.83
N PRO A 264 17.51 2.13 2.26
CA PRO A 264 17.61 0.99 1.35
C PRO A 264 16.34 0.72 0.54
N SER A 265 15.18 1.16 1.04
CA SER A 265 13.89 1.09 0.36
C SER A 265 13.69 2.19 -0.68
N GLY A 266 14.63 3.13 -0.81
CA GLY A 266 14.58 4.21 -1.80
C GLY A 266 13.69 5.41 -1.43
N PHE A 267 13.37 5.55 -0.15
CA PHE A 267 12.61 6.67 0.40
C PHE A 267 13.35 7.32 1.56
N ARG A 268 12.95 8.53 1.92
CA ARG A 268 13.39 9.20 3.13
C ARG A 268 12.19 9.87 3.80
N ALA A 269 11.95 9.56 5.07
CA ALA A 269 10.94 10.27 5.84
C ALA A 269 11.26 11.77 5.92
N THR A 270 10.23 12.59 5.75
CA THR A 270 10.33 14.05 5.90
C THR A 270 10.52 14.46 7.37
N GLU A 271 10.96 15.70 7.58
CA GLU A 271 11.04 16.27 8.94
C GLU A 271 9.65 16.40 9.57
N GLU A 272 8.64 16.69 8.75
CA GLU A 272 7.23 16.76 9.13
C GLU A 272 6.75 15.46 9.76
N LEU A 273 7.00 14.30 9.12
CA LEU A 273 6.65 12.99 9.69
C LEU A 273 7.33 12.74 11.03
N SER A 274 8.65 13.00 11.10
CA SER A 274 9.42 12.82 12.33
C SER A 274 8.91 13.72 13.47
N SER A 275 8.55 14.97 13.16
CA SER A 275 8.01 15.94 14.10
C SER A 275 6.62 15.51 14.60
N LEU A 276 5.75 15.09 13.69
CA LEU A 276 4.40 14.63 13.99
C LEU A 276 4.41 13.38 14.87
N ALA A 277 5.26 12.41 14.54
CA ALA A 277 5.46 11.20 15.33
C ALA A 277 5.92 11.54 16.75
N LYS A 278 6.93 12.41 16.91
CA LYS A 278 7.40 12.84 18.24
C LYS A 278 6.32 13.59 19.02
N LYS A 279 5.54 14.46 18.36
CA LYS A 279 4.40 15.16 18.96
C LYS A 279 3.37 14.16 19.49
N LEU A 280 2.97 13.18 18.67
CA LEU A 280 2.02 12.14 19.08
C LEU A 280 2.53 11.32 20.26
N ALA A 281 3.79 10.87 20.22
CA ALA A 281 4.40 10.14 21.33
C ALA A 281 4.38 10.94 22.65
N ALA A 282 4.67 12.25 22.58
CA ALA A 282 4.60 13.13 23.74
C ALA A 282 3.16 13.26 24.28
N ARG A 283 2.16 13.43 23.40
CA ARG A 283 0.75 13.53 23.80
C ARG A 283 0.22 12.24 24.43
N ILE A 284 0.55 11.08 23.85
CA ILE A 284 0.21 9.77 24.43
C ILE A 284 0.85 9.63 25.81
N THR A 285 2.12 9.99 25.95
CA THR A 285 2.84 9.92 27.24
C THR A 285 2.20 10.84 28.29
N GLU A 286 1.88 12.09 27.92
CA GLU A 286 1.23 13.06 28.79
C GLU A 286 -0.15 12.59 29.24
N HIS A 287 -0.99 12.15 28.29
CA HIS A 287 -2.34 11.68 28.56
C HIS A 287 -2.36 10.37 29.36
N THR A 288 -1.41 9.47 29.09
CA THR A 288 -1.25 8.25 29.90
C THR A 288 -0.81 8.60 31.32
N ARG A 289 0.06 9.60 31.51
CA ARG A 289 0.51 10.01 32.86
C ARG A 289 -0.64 10.55 33.69
N SER A 290 -1.56 11.32 33.08
CA SER A 290 -2.69 11.92 33.80
C SER A 290 -3.71 10.86 34.25
N LEU A 291 -3.97 9.84 33.41
CA LEU A 291 -4.99 8.83 33.67
C LEU A 291 -4.44 7.56 34.36
N LEU A 292 -3.16 7.25 34.17
CA LEU A 292 -2.50 6.05 34.67
C LEU A 292 -1.12 6.39 35.29
N PRO A 293 -1.09 7.15 36.40
CA PRO A 293 0.16 7.62 37.02
C PRO A 293 1.10 6.48 37.47
N GLY A 294 0.60 5.25 37.62
CA GLY A 294 1.40 4.07 37.94
C GLY A 294 2.31 3.58 36.81
N ILE A 295 2.03 3.94 35.55
CA ILE A 295 2.79 3.51 34.35
C ILE A 295 4.02 4.39 34.14
N ILE A 296 3.93 5.65 34.52
CA ILE A 296 4.99 6.64 34.33
C ILE A 296 5.35 7.18 35.71
N GLN A 297 6.38 6.61 36.33
CA GLN A 297 6.86 7.05 37.65
C GLN A 297 8.00 8.05 37.51
N GLU A 298 7.85 9.20 38.16
CA GLU A 298 8.99 10.06 38.48
C GLU A 298 9.76 9.45 39.65
N ARG A 299 10.98 8.98 39.38
CA ARG A 299 11.92 8.54 40.39
C ARG A 299 13.00 9.59 40.55
N THR A 300 13.14 10.15 41.74
CA THR A 300 14.28 11.00 42.07
C THR A 300 15.44 10.13 42.53
N LYS A 301 16.61 10.25 41.88
CA LYS A 301 17.87 9.67 42.36
C LYS A 301 18.87 10.82 42.52
N GLY A 302 18.98 11.36 43.73
CA GLY A 302 19.64 12.65 43.98
C GLY A 302 18.77 13.85 43.58
N ASN A 303 19.38 14.94 43.10
CA ASN A 303 18.70 16.15 42.59
C ASN A 303 18.17 16.02 41.14
N GLN A 304 18.17 14.82 40.57
CA GLN A 304 17.69 14.55 39.21
C GLN A 304 16.40 13.73 39.25
N ILE A 305 15.39 14.20 38.51
CA ILE A 305 14.13 13.49 38.28
C ILE A 305 14.32 12.57 37.07
N TYR A 306 14.11 11.26 37.26
CA TYR A 306 14.09 10.26 36.22
C TYR A 306 12.64 9.87 35.95
N ILE A 307 12.19 9.99 34.71
CA ILE A 307 10.88 9.49 34.31
C ILE A 307 11.09 8.04 33.85
N SER A 308 10.67 7.04 34.63
CA SER A 308 10.60 5.67 34.11
C SER A 308 9.38 5.57 33.20
N ASN A 309 9.62 5.64 31.89
CA ASN A 309 8.59 5.41 30.90
C ASN A 309 8.63 3.93 30.51
N ASN A 310 7.60 3.17 30.90
CA ASN A 310 7.46 1.77 30.46
C ASN A 310 7.00 1.68 28.99
N ILE A 311 6.74 2.82 28.34
CA ILE A 311 6.27 2.91 26.97
C ILE A 311 7.40 3.35 26.04
N SER A 312 7.55 2.61 24.95
CA SER A 312 8.53 2.88 23.91
C SER A 312 7.86 3.05 22.57
N PHE A 313 8.26 4.11 21.88
CA PHE A 313 7.67 4.53 20.63
C PHE A 313 8.65 4.31 19.50
N TYR A 314 8.22 3.56 18.50
CA TYR A 314 8.99 3.30 17.30
C TYR A 314 8.28 3.88 16.08
N LEU A 315 9.06 4.29 15.09
CA LEU A 315 8.56 4.79 13.81
C LEU A 315 9.13 3.93 12.69
N GLU A 316 8.24 3.50 11.79
CA GLU A 316 8.64 3.07 10.45
C GLU A 316 8.96 4.31 9.61
N ASP A 317 10.23 4.54 9.29
CA ASP A 317 10.67 5.68 8.49
C ASP A 317 11.56 5.31 7.29
N GLU A 318 11.65 4.02 6.96
CA GLU A 318 12.35 3.55 5.77
C GLU A 318 11.49 3.72 4.51
N ARG A 319 10.17 3.48 4.60
CA ARG A 319 9.23 3.67 3.48
C ARG A 319 7.76 3.79 3.92
N PRO A 320 6.88 4.39 3.10
CA PRO A 320 5.45 4.35 3.34
C PRO A 320 4.87 2.96 3.03
N LEU A 321 3.74 2.64 3.69
CA LEU A 321 3.01 1.37 3.57
C LEU A 321 1.59 1.58 2.99
N ALA A 322 0.96 0.51 2.50
CA ALA A 322 -0.44 0.49 2.05
C ALA A 322 -1.28 -0.41 2.98
N VAL A 323 -1.47 0.04 4.21
CA VAL A 323 -2.17 -0.63 5.30
C VAL A 323 -3.60 -0.11 5.41
N TYR A 324 -4.55 -1.01 5.29
CA TYR A 324 -5.99 -0.78 5.42
C TYR A 324 -6.61 -1.89 6.30
N PHE A 325 -7.88 -1.76 6.68
CA PHE A 325 -8.51 -2.71 7.61
C PHE A 325 -8.41 -4.18 7.18
N GLY A 326 -8.41 -4.46 5.88
CA GLY A 326 -8.33 -5.82 5.35
C GLY A 326 -6.95 -6.48 5.43
N ASN A 327 -5.86 -5.71 5.65
CA ASN A 327 -4.49 -6.27 5.70
C ASN A 327 -3.69 -5.85 6.95
N VAL A 328 -4.25 -5.04 7.85
CA VAL A 328 -3.52 -4.49 9.01
C VAL A 328 -2.97 -5.56 9.94
N GLU A 329 -3.74 -6.61 10.26
CA GLU A 329 -3.29 -7.68 11.15
C GLU A 329 -2.14 -8.49 10.52
N GLU A 330 -2.28 -8.86 9.24
CA GLU A 330 -1.21 -9.55 8.49
C GLU A 330 0.06 -8.68 8.43
N THR A 331 -0.10 -7.38 8.20
CA THR A 331 1.02 -6.45 8.12
C THR A 331 1.71 -6.30 9.46
N MET A 332 0.97 -6.11 10.54
CA MET A 332 1.54 -6.01 11.89
C MET A 332 2.31 -7.26 12.28
N ALA A 333 1.77 -8.45 12.01
CA ALA A 333 2.42 -9.71 12.33
C ALA A 333 3.78 -9.88 11.61
N LYS A 334 3.99 -9.21 10.47
CA LYS A 334 5.23 -9.27 9.68
C LYS A 334 6.19 -8.11 9.98
N VAL A 335 5.67 -6.89 10.02
CA VAL A 335 6.47 -5.65 10.16
C VAL A 335 6.81 -5.37 11.62
N CYS A 336 5.86 -5.56 12.53
CA CYS A 336 6.01 -5.19 13.94
C CYS A 336 5.44 -6.25 14.90
N PRO A 337 5.91 -7.52 14.83
CA PRO A 337 5.36 -8.62 15.64
C PRO A 337 5.48 -8.42 17.16
N GLN A 338 6.36 -7.51 17.60
CA GLN A 338 6.60 -7.20 19.01
C GLN A 338 5.81 -5.98 19.50
N ALA A 339 4.98 -5.36 18.64
CA ALA A 339 4.19 -4.21 19.01
C ALA A 339 2.96 -4.62 19.84
N ASP A 340 2.74 -3.93 20.96
CA ASP A 340 1.51 -4.06 21.74
C ASP A 340 0.35 -3.26 21.11
N LEU A 341 0.71 -2.18 20.41
CA LEU A 341 -0.19 -1.28 19.70
C LEU A 341 0.49 -0.73 18.45
N ALA A 342 -0.21 -0.77 17.31
CA ALA A 342 0.18 -0.05 16.11
C ALA A 342 -0.71 1.17 15.87
N ILE A 343 -0.11 2.34 15.61
CA ILE A 343 -0.83 3.52 15.14
C ILE A 343 -0.50 3.73 13.67
N ILE A 344 -1.51 3.60 12.82
CA ILE A 344 -1.40 3.71 11.37
C ILE A 344 -1.68 5.16 11.02
N LEU A 345 -0.62 5.88 10.64
CA LEU A 345 -0.69 7.31 10.32
C LEU A 345 -1.08 7.49 8.86
N LEU A 346 -2.21 8.15 8.61
CA LEU A 346 -2.77 8.37 7.28
C LEU A 346 -2.70 9.84 6.87
N ASP A 347 -2.56 10.13 5.56
CA ASP A 347 -2.80 11.49 5.06
C ASP A 347 -4.26 11.90 5.30
N LYS A 348 -4.50 13.21 5.14
CA LYS A 348 -5.78 13.87 5.30
C LYS A 348 -6.91 13.11 4.63
N ASN A 349 -7.95 12.79 5.40
CA ASN A 349 -9.19 12.13 4.98
C ASN A 349 -9.03 10.77 4.28
N VAL A 350 -7.82 10.20 4.16
CA VAL A 350 -7.63 8.91 3.47
C VAL A 350 -8.44 7.81 4.17
N ARG A 351 -8.59 7.91 5.50
CA ARG A 351 -9.43 6.99 6.27
C ARG A 351 -10.88 6.89 5.74
N LEU A 352 -11.44 7.97 5.17
CA LEU A 352 -12.80 7.97 4.63
C LEU A 352 -12.94 7.00 3.44
N SER A 353 -11.86 6.77 2.70
CA SER A 353 -11.83 5.79 1.61
C SER A 353 -11.89 4.34 2.08
N MET A 354 -11.84 4.10 3.40
CA MET A 354 -11.76 2.77 4.01
C MET A 354 -13.03 2.42 4.77
N HIS A 355 -13.56 1.22 4.54
CA HIS A 355 -14.65 0.72 5.34
C HIS A 355 -14.12 -0.01 6.57
N LYS A 356 -14.42 0.52 7.75
CA LYS A 356 -14.21 -0.19 9.00
C LYS A 356 -15.17 -1.39 9.05
N PRO A 357 -14.67 -2.64 9.17
CA PRO A 357 -15.53 -3.80 9.40
C PRO A 357 -16.40 -3.59 10.65
N LYS A 358 -17.56 -4.26 10.72
CA LYS A 358 -18.38 -4.25 11.93
C LYS A 358 -17.54 -4.64 13.14
N GLU A 359 -17.66 -3.87 14.21
CA GLU A 359 -16.77 -3.95 15.36
C GLU A 359 -16.75 -5.36 15.97
N SER A 360 -15.55 -5.89 16.16
CA SER A 360 -15.32 -6.98 17.09
C SER A 360 -15.58 -6.47 18.51
N PRO A 361 -16.13 -7.28 19.42
CA PRO A 361 -16.28 -6.88 20.82
C PRO A 361 -14.94 -6.62 21.52
N LEU A 362 -13.83 -7.05 20.93
CA LEU A 362 -12.48 -6.77 21.41
C LEU A 362 -11.89 -5.59 20.64
N LEU A 363 -11.31 -4.63 21.37
CA LEU A 363 -10.57 -3.53 20.76
C LEU A 363 -9.36 -4.08 19.99
N PRO A 364 -9.18 -3.70 18.71
CA PRO A 364 -8.04 -4.14 17.96
C PRO A 364 -6.74 -3.55 18.54
N PRO A 365 -5.59 -4.24 18.40
CA PRO A 365 -4.29 -3.71 18.78
C PRO A 365 -3.77 -2.66 17.77
N TYR A 366 -4.66 -1.95 17.10
CA TYR A 366 -4.31 -0.92 16.12
C TYR A 366 -5.33 0.21 16.07
N ILE A 367 -4.86 1.40 15.69
CA ILE A 367 -5.70 2.59 15.47
C ILE A 367 -5.22 3.29 14.19
N PHE A 368 -6.17 3.72 13.35
CA PHE A 368 -5.89 4.59 12.21
C PHE A 368 -6.05 6.04 12.63
N LEU A 369 -5.07 6.90 12.34
CA LEU A 369 -5.06 8.30 12.75
C LEU A 369 -4.67 9.19 11.58
N ASP A 370 -5.40 10.28 11.37
CA ASP A 370 -5.09 11.29 10.37
C ASP A 370 -3.95 12.19 10.87
N VAL A 371 -2.96 12.45 10.02
CA VAL A 371 -1.87 13.37 10.33
C VAL A 371 -2.36 14.80 10.63
N MET A 372 -3.44 15.24 9.99
CA MET A 372 -4.03 16.56 10.23
C MET A 372 -4.64 16.64 11.63
N ASP A 373 -5.35 15.60 12.08
CA ASP A 373 -5.93 15.60 13.42
C ASP A 373 -4.83 15.70 14.48
N ILE A 374 -3.70 15.01 14.28
CA ILE A 374 -2.53 15.11 15.16
C ILE A 374 -1.91 16.52 15.09
N GLN A 375 -1.79 17.10 13.89
CA GLN A 375 -1.22 18.43 13.69
C GLN A 375 -2.03 19.50 14.42
N TYR A 376 -3.36 19.43 14.38
CA TYR A 376 -4.27 20.40 15.00
C TYR A 376 -4.79 20.00 16.39
N ASP A 377 -4.24 18.93 16.99
CA ASP A 377 -4.60 18.42 18.33
C ASP A 377 -6.09 18.03 18.47
N GLN A 378 -6.65 17.46 17.41
CA GLN A 378 -8.03 16.97 17.32
C GLN A 378 -8.12 15.45 17.56
N ILE A 379 -7.30 14.93 18.48
CA ILE A 379 -7.14 13.47 18.71
C ILE A 379 -7.54 13.02 20.13
N ALA A 380 -8.35 13.81 20.84
CA ALA A 380 -8.68 13.55 22.25
C ALA A 380 -9.34 12.16 22.44
N GLN A 381 -10.31 11.82 21.59
CA GLN A 381 -11.01 10.53 21.66
C GLN A 381 -10.08 9.36 21.35
N GLU A 382 -9.16 9.53 20.38
CA GLU A 382 -8.16 8.53 20.06
C GLU A 382 -7.17 8.35 21.20
N LEU A 383 -6.78 9.42 21.89
CA LEU A 383 -5.93 9.34 23.08
C LEU A 383 -6.61 8.55 24.21
N ASP A 384 -7.91 8.75 24.45
CA ASP A 384 -8.68 7.96 25.42
C ASP A 384 -8.73 6.48 25.04
N THR A 385 -8.91 6.19 23.74
CA THR A 385 -8.88 4.83 23.20
C THR A 385 -7.50 4.17 23.38
N ILE A 386 -6.42 4.91 23.10
CA ILE A 386 -5.04 4.46 23.29
C ILE A 386 -4.80 4.14 24.76
N VAL A 387 -5.12 5.05 25.68
CA VAL A 387 -4.93 4.83 27.12
C VAL A 387 -5.73 3.62 27.61
N SER A 388 -6.96 3.44 27.12
CA SER A 388 -7.78 2.27 27.46
C SER A 388 -7.13 0.96 27.00
N LEU A 389 -6.61 0.92 25.77
CA LEU A 389 -5.86 -0.23 25.25
C LEU A 389 -4.61 -0.53 26.10
N LEU A 390 -3.87 0.50 26.49
CA LEU A 390 -2.68 0.36 27.33
C LEU A 390 -3.05 -0.16 28.73
N ALA A 391 -4.13 0.35 29.34
CA ALA A 391 -4.63 -0.13 30.63
C ALA A 391 -5.02 -1.61 30.58
N CYS A 392 -5.75 -2.03 29.54
CA CYS A 392 -6.12 -3.42 29.32
C CYS A 392 -4.89 -4.33 29.21
N ARG A 393 -3.86 -3.90 28.47
CA ARG A 393 -2.61 -4.67 28.30
C ARG A 393 -1.84 -4.86 29.60
N LEU A 394 -1.84 -3.85 30.46
CA LEU A 394 -1.20 -3.91 31.77
C LEU A 394 -2.05 -4.60 32.84
N GLY A 395 -3.26 -5.05 32.51
CA GLY A 395 -4.17 -5.67 33.48
C GLY A 395 -4.75 -4.70 34.51
N ILE A 396 -4.71 -3.39 34.24
CA ILE A 396 -5.26 -2.35 35.11
C ILE A 396 -6.77 -2.28 34.90
N ARG A 397 -7.56 -2.58 35.94
CA ARG A 397 -9.04 -2.51 35.91
C ARG A 397 -9.50 -1.16 36.45
N GLY A 398 -10.51 -0.55 35.81
CA GLY A 398 -11.25 0.59 36.38
C GLY A 398 -11.23 1.91 35.62
N ILE A 399 -10.73 1.96 34.37
CA ILE A 399 -10.98 3.11 33.49
C ILE A 399 -12.35 2.92 32.83
N PRO A 400 -13.32 3.81 33.05
CA PRO A 400 -14.66 3.67 32.46
C PRO A 400 -14.59 3.83 30.93
N PHE A 401 -15.25 2.90 30.24
CA PHE A 401 -15.60 3.02 28.82
C PHE A 401 -16.87 3.85 28.72
N GLU A 402 -16.79 5.08 28.20
CA GLU A 402 -17.96 5.81 27.70
C GLU A 402 -17.90 5.79 26.16
N HIS A 403 -18.94 5.23 25.54
CA HIS A 403 -19.10 5.08 24.10
C HIS A 403 -19.52 6.39 23.42
#